data_AF-A0A0Q9SPL0-F1
#
_entry.id   AF-A0A0Q9SPL0-F1
#
_cell.length_a   1.000
_cell.length_b   1.000
_cell.length_c   1.000
_cell.angle_alpha   90.00
_cell.angle_beta   90.00
_cell.angle_gamma   90.00
#
_symmetry.space_group_name_H-M   'P 1'
#
loop_
_entity.id
_entity.type
_entity.pdbx_description
1 polymer ?
#
loop_
_entity_poly.entity_id
_entity_poly.type
_entity_poly.pdbx_seq_one_letter_code
_entity_poly.pdbx_strand_id
1 'polypeptide(L)' 'MYSAIWRALPGPLVVRVLLAVVLVLAVVAVLFVWVFPRIAPLMPFNDNTVDPSAGVVAHVREV' A
#
# COMPACT_ATOMS: atom_id res chain seq x y z
N MET A 1 -0.12 20.07 -34.03
CA MET A 1 0.86 19.93 -32.93
C MET A 1 0.23 19.48 -31.58
N TYR A 2 -0.96 18.84 -31.58
CA TYR A 2 -1.41 17.90 -30.52
C TYR A 2 -1.88 16.56 -31.12
N SER A 3 -1.91 16.48 -32.45
CA SER A 3 -2.40 15.37 -33.26
C SER A 3 -1.42 14.20 -33.35
N ALA A 4 -0.12 14.41 -33.14
CA ALA A 4 0.88 13.34 -33.18
C ALA A 4 0.79 12.44 -31.94
N ILE A 5 0.55 13.03 -30.77
CA ILE A 5 0.31 12.27 -29.54
C ILE A 5 -0.97 11.45 -29.68
N TRP A 6 -2.04 11.96 -30.28
CA TRP A 6 -3.28 11.19 -30.43
C TRP A 6 -3.18 9.99 -31.38
N ARG A 7 -2.22 9.98 -32.33
CA ARG A 7 -2.07 8.95 -33.37
C ARG A 7 -1.08 7.83 -33.04
N ALA A 8 -0.32 7.94 -31.95
CA ALA A 8 0.75 7.00 -31.61
C ALA A 8 0.31 5.79 -30.74
N LEU A 9 -0.95 5.71 -30.30
CA LEU A 9 -1.45 4.50 -29.63
C LEU A 9 -2.45 3.77 -30.55
N PRO A 10 -2.19 2.51 -30.94
CA PRO A 10 -3.14 1.71 -31.69
C PRO A 10 -4.28 1.31 -30.75
N GLY A 11 -5.40 2.04 -30.80
CA GLY A 11 -6.63 1.69 -30.10
C GLY A 11 -7.54 2.88 -29.80
N PRO A 12 -8.87 2.66 -29.71
CA PRO A 12 -9.85 3.70 -29.39
C PRO A 12 -9.56 4.36 -28.03
N LEU A 13 -10.04 5.59 -27.86
CA LEU A 13 -9.91 6.44 -26.66
C LEU A 13 -10.03 5.66 -25.33
N VAL A 14 -10.95 4.70 -25.28
CA VAL A 14 -11.21 3.81 -24.15
C VAL A 14 -9.98 2.96 -23.76
N VAL A 15 -9.27 2.38 -24.72
CA VAL A 15 -8.08 1.54 -24.46
C VAL A 15 -6.97 2.37 -23.81
N ARG A 16 -6.85 3.62 -24.23
CA ARG A 16 -5.87 4.57 -23.69
C ARG A 16 -6.13 4.92 -22.23
N VAL A 17 -7.39 5.24 -21.92
CA VAL A 17 -7.84 5.52 -20.56
C VAL A 17 -7.65 4.28 -19.69
N LEU A 18 -8.01 3.11 -20.20
CA LEU A 18 -7.87 1.84 -19.48
C LEU A 18 -6.40 1.55 -19.16
N LEU A 19 -5.47 1.75 -20.11
CA LEU A 19 -4.05 1.55 -19.88
C LEU A 19 -3.49 2.54 -18.85
N ALA A 20 -3.90 3.82 -18.91
CA ALA A 20 -3.51 4.82 -17.91
C ALA A 20 -4.02 4.46 -16.50
N VAL A 21 -5.28 3.99 -16.40
CA VAL A 21 -5.86 3.51 -15.14
C VAL A 21 -5.09 2.31 -14.60
N VAL A 22 -4.77 1.34 -15.46
CA VAL A 22 -3.97 0.16 -15.07
C VAL A 22 -2.60 0.59 -14.56
N LEU A 23 -1.95 1.56 -15.20
CA LEU A 23 -0.66 2.11 -14.76
C LEU A 23 -0.77 2.73 -13.36
N VAL A 24 -1.80 3.52 -13.11
CA VAL A 24 -2.05 4.11 -11.78
C VAL A 24 -2.29 3.02 -10.74
N LEU A 25 -3.13 2.03 -11.04
CA LEU A 25 -3.39 0.90 -10.15
C LEU A 25 -2.12 0.09 -9.87
N ALA A 26 -1.26 -0.12 -10.87
CA ALA A 26 0.00 -0.80 -10.69
C ALA A 26 0.93 -0.04 -9.73
N VAL A 27 1.01 1.29 -9.88
CA VAL A 27 1.78 2.15 -8.96
C VAL A 27 1.24 2.04 -7.54
N VAL A 28 -0.08 2.18 -7.35
CA VAL A 28 -0.72 2.04 -6.04
C VAL A 28 -0.46 0.66 -5.43
N ALA A 29 -0.55 -0.41 -6.22
CA ALA A 29 -0.28 -1.76 -5.75
C ALA A 29 1.19 -1.92 -5.29
N VAL A 30 2.16 -1.38 -6.04
CA VAL A 30 3.58 -1.40 -5.63
C VAL A 30 3.79 -0.61 -4.34
N LEU A 31 3.16 0.55 -4.19
CA LEU A 31 3.20 1.33 -2.95
C LEU A 31 2.66 0.53 -1.76
N PHE A 32 1.54 -0.17 -1.91
CA PHE A 32 0.96 -0.98 -0.83
C PHE A 32 1.77 -2.24 -0.51
N VAL A 33 2.20 -2.99 -1.54
CA VAL A 33 2.85 -4.30 -1.36
C VAL A 33 4.34 -4.16 -0.98
N TRP A 34 5.02 -3.09 -1.40
CA TRP A 34 6.46 -2.92 -1.15
C TRP A 34 6.81 -1.72 -0.28
N VAL A 35 6.22 -0.54 -0.54
CA VAL A 35 6.58 0.67 0.20
C VAL A 35 6.01 0.62 1.62
N PHE A 36 4.73 0.28 1.75
CA PHE A 36 4.06 0.20 3.04
C PHE A 36 4.74 -0.75 4.04
N PRO A 37 5.12 -2.00 3.70
CA PRO A 37 5.82 -2.87 4.65
C PRO A 37 7.21 -2.36 5.03
N ARG A 38 7.86 -1.56 4.19
CA ARG A 38 9.16 -0.93 4.53
C ARG A 38 9.01 0.26 5.46
N ILE A 39 7.91 1.02 5.31
CA ILE A 39 7.63 2.25 6.08
C ILE A 39 6.89 1.96 7.39
N ALA A 40 6.01 0.95 7.42
CA ALA A 40 5.29 0.53 8.62
C ALA A 40 6.18 0.44 9.87
N PRO A 41 7.34 -0.25 9.87
CA PRO A 41 8.19 -0.33 11.07
C PRO A 41 8.81 1.00 11.53
N LEU A 42 8.75 2.06 10.71
CA LEU A 42 9.24 3.40 11.06
C LEU A 42 8.15 4.27 11.70
N MET A 43 6.88 3.83 11.68
CA MET A 43 5.80 4.60 12.29
C MET A 43 5.77 4.41 13.81
N PRO A 44 5.81 5.51 14.59
CA PRO A 44 5.83 5.48 16.06
C PRO A 44 4.49 5.04 16.70
N PHE A 45 3.53 4.57 15.90
CA PHE A 45 2.22 4.07 16.35
C PHE A 45 2.12 2.53 16.33
N ASN A 46 3.14 1.84 15.80
CA ASN A 46 3.12 0.38 15.66
C ASN A 46 3.65 -0.38 16.90
N ASP A 47 3.98 0.35 17.97
CA ASP A 47 4.26 -0.23 19.27
C ASP A 47 2.94 -0.78 19.86
N ASN A 48 2.74 -2.09 19.67
CA ASN A 48 1.63 -2.83 20.23
C ASN A 48 1.53 -2.56 21.74
N THR A 49 0.44 -1.93 22.18
CA THR A 49 0.20 -1.54 23.58
C THR A 49 -0.20 -2.72 24.48
N VAL A 50 -0.05 -3.95 23.98
CA VAL A 50 -0.33 -5.17 24.73
C VAL A 50 0.97 -5.67 25.35
N ASP A 51 1.15 -5.35 26.63
CA ASP A 51 2.17 -5.97 27.46
C ASP A 51 1.75 -7.44 27.73
N PRO A 52 2.44 -8.45 27.17
CA PRO A 52 2.12 -9.86 27.42
C PRO A 52 2.33 -10.26 28.88
N SER A 53 3.09 -9.46 29.64
CA SER A 53 3.40 -9.73 31.05
C SER A 53 2.26 -9.32 31.99
N ALA A 54 1.31 -8.48 31.56
CA ALA A 54 0.18 -8.07 32.37
C ALA A 54 -0.72 -9.26 32.77
N GLY A 55 -0.82 -10.30 31.93
CA GLY A 55 -1.54 -11.54 32.24
C GLY A 55 -0.73 -12.52 33.10
N VAL A 56 0.60 -12.56 32.94
CA VAL A 56 1.49 -13.48 33.67
C VAL A 56 1.68 -13.02 35.12
N VAL A 57 1.83 -11.71 35.36
CA VAL A 57 1.99 -11.15 36.72
C VAL A 57 0.70 -11.29 37.54
N ALA A 58 -0.48 -11.21 36.90
CA ALA A 58 -1.75 -11.43 37.56
C ALA A 58 -1.91 -12.89 38.05
N HIS A 59 -1.46 -13.87 37.25
CA HIS A 59 -1.58 -15.28 37.60
C HIS A 59 -0.55 -15.75 38.65
N VAL A 60 0.66 -15.18 38.65
CA VAL A 60 1.71 -15.49 39.66
C VAL A 60 1.40 -14.87 41.03
N ARG A 61 0.59 -13.81 41.08
CA ARG A 61 0.22 -13.15 42.34
C ARG A 61 -0.88 -13.90 43.14
N GLU A 62 -1.56 -14.86 42.52
CA GLU A 62 -2.68 -15.60 43.14
C GLU A 62 -2.32 -17.03 43.59
N VAL A 63 -1.04 -17.43 43.55
CA VAL A 63 -0.54 -18.74 44.04
C VAL A 63 0.45 -18.56 45.18
#